data_AF-A0A973ATB6-F1
#
_entry.id   AF-A0A973ATB6-F1
#
_cell.length_a   1.000
_cell.length_b   1.000
_cell.length_c   1.000
_cell.angle_alpha   90.00
_cell.angle_beta   90.00
_cell.angle_gamma   90.00
#
_symmetry.space_group_name_H-M   'P 1'
#
loop_
_entity.id
_entity.type
_entity.pdbx_description
1 polymer ?
#
loop_
_entity_poly.entity_id
_entity_poly.type
_entity_poly.pdbx_seq_one_letter_code
_entity_poly.pdbx_strand_id
1 'polypeptide(L)' 'DASADRLRQIGGVRILKRGDGALVALFENRYRLQRLETDEPKLKLEHILADI' A
#
# COMPACT_ATOMS: atom_id res chain seq x y z
N ASP A 1 12.29 -3.08 0.81
CA ASP A 1 12.57 -1.90 -0.04
C ASP A 1 12.00 -1.96 -1.46
N ALA A 2 12.28 -2.99 -2.28
CA ALA A 2 11.83 -3.04 -3.68
C ALA A 2 10.31 -2.85 -3.89
N SER A 3 9.47 -3.44 -3.05
CA SER A 3 8.00 -3.26 -3.13
C SER A 3 7.57 -1.84 -2.79
N ALA A 4 8.26 -1.16 -1.86
CA ALA A 4 7.94 0.22 -1.48
C ALA A 4 8.31 1.19 -2.61
N ASP A 5 9.45 0.98 -3.29
CA ASP A 5 9.83 1.78 -4.46
C ASP A 5 8.84 1.61 -5.61
N ARG A 6 8.36 0.38 -5.84
CA ARG A 6 7.32 0.11 -6.84
C ARG A 6 6.01 0.83 -6.49
N LEU A 7 5.57 0.74 -5.23
CA LEU A 7 4.35 1.42 -4.76
C LEU A 7 4.46 2.95 -4.84
N ARG A 8 5.64 3.53 -4.63
CA ARG A 8 5.87 4.98 -4.79
C ARG A 8 5.69 5.47 -6.23
N GLN A 9 5.91 4.61 -7.21
CA GLN A 9 5.67 4.92 -8.64
C GLN A 9 4.18 4.89 -9.00
N ILE A 10 3.34 4.31 -8.13
CA ILE A 10 1.90 4.21 -8.33
C ILE A 10 1.26 5.46 -7.75
N GLY A 11 0.66 6.29 -8.62
CA GLY A 11 -0.02 7.51 -8.19
C GLY A 11 -1.11 7.23 -7.16
N GLY A 12 -1.29 8.14 -6.19
CA GLY A 12 -2.29 8.06 -5.12
C GLY A 12 -2.04 6.98 -4.07
N VAL A 13 -0.79 6.52 -3.95
CA VAL A 13 -0.30 5.71 -2.84
C VAL A 13 0.69 6.55 -2.05
N ARG A 14 0.48 6.65 -0.74
CA ARG A 14 1.44 7.27 0.19
C ARG A 14 2.10 6.19 1.03
N ILE A 15 3.42 6.11 0.96
CA ILE A 15 4.20 5.20 1.80
C ILE A 15 4.57 5.92 3.09
N LEU A 16 4.20 5.33 4.23
CA LEU A 16 4.46 5.84 5.56
C LEU A 16 5.26 4.81 6.36
N LYS A 17 5.98 5.29 7.37
CA LYS A 17 6.65 4.45 8.36
C LYS A 17 5.85 4.52 9.66
N ARG A 18 5.32 3.40 10.12
CA ARG A 18 4.63 3.28 11.42
C ARG A 18 5.67 3.34 12.56
N GLY A 19 5.24 3.69 13.77
CA GLY A 19 6.12 3.88 14.93
C GLY A 19 6.97 2.66 15.33
N ASP A 20 6.56 1.46 14.93
CA ASP A 20 7.31 0.20 15.08
C ASP A 20 8.31 -0.07 13.95
N GLY A 21 8.44 0.86 13.00
CA GLY A 21 9.36 0.77 11.87
C GLY A 21 8.79 0.06 10.64
N ALA A 22 7.57 -0.46 10.69
CA ALA A 22 6.93 -1.10 9.54
C ALA A 22 6.58 -0.06 8.45
N LEU A 23 6.72 -0.46 7.18
CA LEU A 23 6.27 0.34 6.05
C LEU A 23 4.81 0.00 5.75
N VAL A 24 3.98 1.04 5.64
CA VAL A 24 2.56 0.91 5.30
C VAL A 24 2.23 1.75 4.08
N ALA A 25 1.33 1.25 3.25
CA ALA A 25 0.82 1.95 2.08
C ALA A 25 -0.60 2.47 2.37
N LEU A 26 -0.76 3.78 2.34
CA LEU A 26 -2.05 4.44 2.45
C LEU A 26 -2.59 4.75 1.04
N PHE A 27 -3.80 4.28 0.77
CA PHE A 27 -4.50 4.50 -0.49
C PHE A 27 -5.61 5.53 -0.32
N GLU A 28 -5.79 6.39 -1.31
CA GLU A 28 -6.84 7.43 -1.29
C GLU A 28 -8.26 6.84 -1.38
N ASN A 29 -8.42 5.66 -1.98
CA ASN A 29 -9.69 4.94 -2.04
C ASN A 29 -9.48 3.44 -2.28
N ARG A 30 -10.54 2.65 -2.02
CA ARG A 30 -10.55 1.20 -2.18
C ARG A 30 -10.40 0.73 -3.64
N TYR A 31 -10.85 1.52 -4.62
CA TYR A 31 -10.71 1.16 -6.03
C TYR A 31 -9.25 1.11 -6.50
N ARG A 32 -8.39 1.99 -5.96
CA ARG A 32 -6.95 1.96 -6.25
C ARG A 32 -6.29 0.70 -5.71
N LEU A 33 -6.67 0.27 -4.51
CA LEU A 33 -6.19 -0.97 -3.91
C LEU A 33 -6.60 -2.19 -4.76
N GLN A 34 -7.87 -2.28 -5.15
CA GLN A 34 -8.36 -3.37 -6.00
C GLN A 34 -7.65 -3.44 -7.36
N ARG A 35 -7.43 -2.28 -8.00
CA ARG A 35 -6.68 -2.21 -9.26
C ARG A 35 -5.25 -2.69 -9.06
N LEU A 36 -4.59 -2.27 -7.98
CA LEU A 36 -3.24 -2.71 -7.66
C LEU A 36 -3.14 -4.21 -7.41
N GLU A 37 -4.08 -4.78 -6.66
CA GLU A 37 -4.15 -6.24 -6.42
C GLU A 37 -4.36 -7.02 -7.73
N THR A 38 -5.06 -6.41 -8.70
CA THR A 38 -5.26 -6.98 -10.05
C THR A 38 -4.00 -6.87 -10.91
N ASP A 39 -3.39 -5.69 -10.97
CA ASP A 39 -2.26 -5.37 -11.84
C ASP A 39 -0.95 -5.99 -11.34
N GLU A 40 -0.81 -6.16 -10.02
CA GLU A 40 0.39 -6.65 -9.34
C GLU A 40 0.05 -7.81 -8.38
N PRO A 41 -0.39 -8.98 -8.89
CA PRO A 41 -0.90 -10.09 -8.08
C PRO A 41 0.16 -10.74 -7.16
N LYS A 42 1.44 -10.39 -7.35
CA LYS A 42 2.55 -10.83 -6.49
C LYS A 42 2.71 -9.97 -5.23
N LEU A 43 2.12 -8.76 -5.20
CA LEU A 43 2.12 -7.91 -4.03
C LEU A 43 1.09 -8.44 -3.02
N LYS A 44 1.58 -8.92 -1.88
CA LYS A 44 0.72 -9.26 -0.74
C LYS A 44 0.55 -8.01 0.11
N LEU A 45 -0.65 -7.42 0.07
CA LEU A 45 -1.00 -6.25 0.86
C LEU A 45 -1.86 -6.70 2.04
N GLU A 46 -1.32 -6.56 3.25
CA GLU A 46 -2.11 -6.80 4.47
C GLU A 46 -2.95 -5.57 4.78
N HIS A 47 -4.27 -5.74 4.85
CA HIS A 47 -5.19 -4.65 5.12
C HIS A 47 -5.15 -4.33 6.62
N ILE A 48 -4.60 -3.17 6.96
CA ILE A 48 -4.69 -2.63 8.31
C ILE A 48 -5.98 -1.81 8.37
N LEU A 49 -7.05 -2.41 8.90
CA LEU A 49 -8.24 -1.65 9.29
C LEU A 49 -7.86 -0.86 10.54
N ALA A 50 -7.93 0.47 10.47
CA ALA A 50 -7.87 1.28 11.68
C ALA A 50 -9.20 1.08 12.41
N ASP A 51 -9.22 0.25 13.44
CA ASP A 51 -10.30 0.25 14.41
C ASP A 51 -10.24 1.60 15.14
N ILE A 52 -11.24 2.44 14.91
CA ILE A 52 -11.47 3.72 15.61
C ILE A 52 -12.27 3.42 16.87
#